data_AF-A0A218QES7-F1
#
_entry.id   AF-A0A218QES7-F1
#
_cell.length_a   1.000
_cell.length_b   1.000
_cell.length_c   1.000
_cell.angle_alpha   90.00
_cell.angle_beta   90.00
_cell.angle_gamma   90.00
#
_symmetry.space_group_name_H-M   'P 1'
#
loop_
_entity.id
_entity.type
_entity.pdbx_description
1 polymer ?
#
loop_
_entity_poly.entity_id
_entity_poly.type
_entity_poly.pdbx_seq_one_letter_code
_entity_poly.pdbx_strand_id
1 'polypeptide(L)'
;MLFYRCYNTGSGGHWQNMSAKDRFHDAVKTALEKDGWTITDDPLTIRISSRTKLYIDLGAEKIIAAQRDQRKIAVEVKSFLSASTMAEFHTAVGQYINYRYALADFGYEQTLYLAVPFYIYDDFFTQPFV
;
A
#
# COMPACT_ATOMS: atom_id res chain seq x y z
N MET A 1 -9.10 8.83 -2.38
CA MET A 1 -8.19 7.73 -1.98
C MET A 1 -8.16 7.69 -0.46
N LEU A 2 -8.17 6.51 0.16
CA LEU A 2 -8.00 6.42 1.62
C LEU A 2 -6.52 6.29 1.95
N PHE A 3 -6.03 7.03 2.96
CA PHE A 3 -4.63 6.99 3.37
C PHE A 3 -4.47 6.32 4.74
N TYR A 4 -3.45 5.48 4.87
CA TYR A 4 -3.04 4.95 6.17
C TYR A 4 -1.88 5.80 6.71
N ARG A 5 -2.09 6.48 7.85
CA ARG A 5 -1.04 7.29 8.50
C ARG A 5 -0.15 6.39 9.35
N CYS A 6 1.10 6.23 8.93
CA CYS A 6 2.13 5.60 9.76
C CYS A 6 2.83 6.67 10.60
N TYR A 7 2.84 6.51 11.92
CA TYR A 7 3.67 7.34 12.79
C TYR A 7 5.10 6.80 12.81
N ASN A 8 6.09 7.68 12.66
CA ASN A 8 7.49 7.30 12.58
C ASN A 8 7.94 6.66 13.90
N THR A 9 8.04 5.34 13.95
CA THR A 9 8.61 4.64 15.10
C THR A 9 10.06 4.32 14.78
N GLY A 10 10.98 5.00 15.47
CA GLY A 10 12.44 4.85 15.29
C GLY A 10 12.85 3.38 15.19
N SER A 11 13.66 3.07 14.18
CA SER A 11 14.00 1.70 13.82
C SER A 11 15.43 1.35 14.24
N GLY A 12 15.56 0.28 15.02
CA GLY A 12 16.85 -0.29 15.40
C GLY A 12 17.46 -1.11 14.27
N GLY A 13 18.72 -0.80 13.93
CA GLY A 13 19.78 -1.72 13.47
C GLY A 13 19.65 -2.57 12.21
N HIS A 14 18.47 -2.99 11.74
CA HIS A 14 18.33 -4.14 10.83
C HIS A 14 18.14 -3.83 9.32
N TRP A 15 18.52 -2.64 8.84
CA TRP A 15 18.17 -2.18 7.47
C TRP A 15 19.32 -2.14 6.45
N GLN A 16 20.53 -2.58 6.80
CA GLN A 16 21.73 -2.26 6.02
C GLN A 16 21.82 -2.94 4.63
N ASN A 17 20.99 -3.94 4.31
CA ASN A 17 21.05 -4.71 3.06
C ASN A 17 19.73 -4.74 2.24
N MET A 18 18.76 -3.86 2.53
CA MET A 18 17.45 -3.87 1.85
C MET A 18 17.27 -2.68 0.89
N SER A 19 16.45 -2.88 -0.15
CA SER A 19 16.05 -1.78 -1.03
C SER A 19 15.25 -0.73 -0.25
N ALA A 20 15.27 0.53 -0.70
CA ALA A 20 14.49 1.58 -0.05
C ALA A 20 12.98 1.24 -0.04
N LYS A 21 12.47 0.61 -1.10
CA LYS A 21 11.07 0.16 -1.19
C LYS A 21 10.73 -0.87 -0.10
N ASP A 22 11.61 -1.84 0.15
CA ASP A 22 11.37 -2.84 1.19
C ASP A 22 11.42 -2.21 2.60
N ARG A 23 12.24 -1.17 2.81
CA ARG A 23 12.24 -0.42 4.08
C ARG A 23 10.92 0.29 4.34
N PHE A 24 10.31 0.91 3.33
CA PHE A 24 8.98 1.53 3.48
C PHE A 24 7.91 0.48 3.76
N HIS A 25 7.96 -0.65 3.05
CA HIS A 25 7.04 -1.76 3.26
C HIS A 25 7.07 -2.27 4.70
N ASP A 26 8.27 -2.59 5.22
CA ASP A 26 8.40 -3.11 6.57
C ASP A 26 8.10 -2.06 7.64
N ALA A 27 8.35 -0.78 7.36
CA ALA A 27 7.95 0.31 8.25
C ALA A 27 6.42 0.39 8.37
N VAL A 28 5.69 0.26 7.25
CA VAL A 28 4.22 0.24 7.26
C VAL A 28 3.70 -0.99 8.00
N LYS A 29 4.28 -2.17 7.74
CA LYS A 29 3.95 -3.41 8.45
C LYS A 29 4.14 -3.27 9.97
N THR A 30 5.29 -2.76 10.39
CA THR A 30 5.60 -2.53 11.80
C THR A 30 4.61 -1.54 12.43
N ALA A 31 4.24 -0.49 11.71
CA ALA A 31 3.26 0.49 12.19
C ALA A 31 1.86 -0.13 12.36
N LEU A 32 1.41 -0.94 11.38
CA LEU A 32 0.16 -1.69 11.48
C LEU A 32 0.14 -2.60 12.72
N GLU A 33 1.20 -3.38 12.93
CA GLU A 33 1.32 -4.28 14.09
C GLU A 33 1.28 -3.50 15.42
N LYS A 34 2.00 -2.37 15.51
CA LYS A 34 1.99 -1.50 16.70
C LYS A 34 0.63 -0.85 16.95
N ASP A 35 -0.13 -0.57 15.90
CA ASP A 35 -1.49 -0.06 15.98
C ASP A 35 -2.53 -1.17 16.27
N GLY A 36 -2.08 -2.39 16.56
CA GLY A 36 -2.92 -3.52 16.94
C GLY A 36 -3.59 -4.23 15.76
N TRP A 37 -3.11 -4.03 14.53
CA TRP A 37 -3.53 -4.84 13.40
C TRP A 37 -2.78 -6.17 13.36
N THR A 38 -3.50 -7.24 13.04
CA THR A 38 -2.90 -8.54 12.70
C THR A 38 -2.71 -8.62 11.20
N ILE A 39 -1.48 -8.79 10.74
CA ILE A 39 -1.18 -9.03 9.32
C ILE A 39 -1.68 -10.42 8.93
N THR A 40 -2.55 -10.50 7.92
CA THR A 40 -3.10 -11.78 7.43
C THR A 40 -2.36 -12.28 6.20
N ASP A 41 -1.94 -11.36 5.32
CA ASP A 41 -1.23 -11.69 4.08
C ASP A 41 -0.22 -10.60 3.74
N ASP A 42 0.98 -11.01 3.35
CA ASP A 42 2.08 -10.13 2.96
C ASP A 42 3.01 -10.87 1.99
N PRO A 43 2.77 -10.79 0.65
CA PRO A 43 1.77 -9.97 -0.01
C PRO A 43 0.38 -10.63 -0.11
N LEU A 44 -0.68 -9.80 -0.03
CA LEU A 44 -2.02 -10.15 -0.47
C LEU A 44 -2.03 -10.40 -1.98
N THR A 45 -2.32 -11.64 -2.36
CA THR A 45 -2.33 -12.05 -3.76
C THR A 45 -3.77 -12.12 -4.30
N ILE A 46 -4.20 -11.09 -5.04
CA ILE A 46 -5.55 -11.04 -5.61
C ILE A 46 -5.62 -11.92 -6.86
N ARG A 47 -6.34 -13.04 -6.76
CA ARG A 47 -6.54 -14.00 -7.86
C ARG A 47 -7.55 -13.54 -8.90
N ILE A 48 -7.10 -12.70 -9.83
CA ILE A 48 -7.88 -12.32 -11.01
C ILE A 48 -7.88 -13.50 -11.99
N SER A 49 -9.03 -13.92 -12.52
CA SER A 49 -9.17 -15.18 -13.27
C SER A 49 -8.06 -15.46 -14.32
N SER A 50 -7.83 -16.74 -14.64
CA SER A 50 -6.83 -17.22 -15.62
C SER A 50 -7.00 -16.70 -17.06
N ARG A 51 -8.08 -15.97 -17.36
CA ARG A 51 -8.38 -15.40 -18.69
C ARG A 51 -8.00 -13.93 -18.84
N THR A 52 -7.66 -13.24 -17.74
CA THR A 52 -7.37 -11.80 -17.78
C THR A 52 -5.91 -11.56 -17.45
N LYS A 53 -5.17 -10.92 -18.37
CA LYS A 53 -3.77 -10.46 -18.17
C LYS A 53 -3.59 -9.45 -17.04
N LEU A 54 -4.67 -9.03 -16.37
CA LEU A 54 -4.65 -8.07 -15.27
C LEU A 54 -3.77 -8.52 -14.09
N TYR A 55 -3.59 -9.84 -13.92
CA TYR A 55 -2.61 -10.40 -12.99
C TYR A 55 -1.17 -9.97 -13.28
N ILE A 56 -0.83 -9.81 -14.57
CA ILE A 56 0.50 -9.45 -15.05
C ILE A 56 0.70 -7.93 -14.94
N ASP A 57 -0.34 -7.13 -15.24
CA ASP A 57 -0.27 -5.66 -15.18
C ASP A 57 -0.29 -5.09 -13.75
N LEU A 58 -0.87 -5.82 -12.78
CA LEU A 58 -0.86 -5.44 -11.35
C LEU A 58 0.28 -6.13 -10.56
N GLY A 59 0.94 -7.11 -11.16
CA GLY A 59 1.66 -8.18 -10.46
C GLY A 59 3.05 -7.89 -9.88
N ALA A 60 3.37 -6.68 -9.41
CA ALA A 60 4.71 -6.40 -8.87
C ALA A 60 4.78 -5.62 -7.55
N GLU A 61 3.66 -5.13 -7.01
CA GLU A 61 3.69 -4.35 -5.77
C GLU A 61 2.99 -5.05 -4.60
N LYS A 62 3.68 -5.11 -3.47
CA LYS A 62 3.30 -5.88 -2.28
C LYS A 62 2.19 -5.15 -1.53
N ILE A 63 0.95 -5.62 -1.64
CA ILE A 63 -0.17 -5.17 -0.80
C ILE A 63 -0.13 -5.94 0.52
N ILE A 64 -0.25 -5.24 1.65
CA ILE A 64 -0.36 -5.86 2.97
C ILE A 64 -1.84 -6.02 3.30
N ALA A 65 -2.32 -7.23 3.59
CA ALA A 65 -3.64 -7.43 4.19
C ALA A 65 -3.52 -7.48 5.71
N ALA A 66 -4.42 -6.78 6.39
CA ALA A 66 -4.46 -6.76 7.85
C ALA A 66 -5.89 -6.73 8.38
N GLN A 67 -6.07 -7.25 9.58
CA GLN A 67 -7.34 -7.28 10.28
C GLN A 67 -7.20 -6.76 11.71
N ARG A 68 -8.20 -5.99 12.16
CA ARG A 68 -8.37 -5.58 13.55
C ARG A 68 -9.86 -5.60 13.88
N ASP A 69 -10.23 -6.37 14.90
CA ASP A 69 -11.64 -6.66 15.21
C ASP A 69 -12.40 -7.16 13.96
N GLN A 70 -13.51 -6.52 13.61
CA GLN A 70 -14.31 -6.80 12.42
C GLN A 70 -13.85 -6.03 11.18
N ARG A 71 -12.77 -5.24 11.26
CA ARG A 71 -12.27 -4.42 10.15
C ARG A 71 -11.16 -5.15 9.42
N LYS A 72 -11.29 -5.26 8.10
CA LYS A 72 -10.27 -5.81 7.20
C LYS A 72 -9.79 -4.72 6.26
N ILE A 73 -8.47 -4.61 6.09
CA ILE A 73 -7.85 -3.63 5.19
C ILE A 73 -6.84 -4.30 4.28
N ALA A 74 -6.65 -3.68 3.12
CA ALA A 74 -5.55 -3.91 2.21
C ALA A 74 -4.76 -2.59 2.13
N VAL A 75 -3.45 -2.64 2.25
CA VAL A 75 -2.58 -1.45 2.27
C VAL A 75 -1.55 -1.58 1.17
N GLU A 76 -1.68 -0.72 0.16
CA GLU A 76 -0.67 -0.56 -0.89
C GLU A 76 0.37 0.46 -0.43
N VAL A 77 1.65 0.07 -0.44
CA VAL A 77 2.74 0.93 0.04
C VAL A 77 3.43 1.62 -1.13
N LYS A 78 3.39 2.96 -1.17
CA LYS A 78 4.10 3.77 -2.17
C LYS A 78 5.20 4.57 -1.51
N SER A 79 6.41 4.44 -2.03
CA SER A 79 7.59 5.12 -1.48
C SER A 79 7.83 6.51 -2.09
N PHE A 80 7.30 6.80 -3.28
CA PHE A 80 7.45 8.10 -3.95
C PHE A 80 8.92 8.58 -4.03
N LEU A 81 9.80 7.67 -4.47
CA LEU A 81 11.25 7.87 -4.54
C LEU A 81 11.75 8.25 -5.94
N SER A 82 10.89 8.27 -6.95
CA SER A 82 11.29 8.62 -8.31
C SER A 82 11.50 10.13 -8.46
N ALA A 83 12.07 10.53 -9.60
CA ALA A 83 12.27 11.93 -9.93
C ALA A 83 10.97 12.71 -10.18
N SER A 84 9.82 12.05 -10.38
CA SER A 84 8.55 12.70 -10.68
C SER A 84 7.40 12.17 -9.83
N THR A 85 7.09 12.92 -8.76
CA THR A 85 5.94 12.65 -7.88
C THR A 85 4.63 12.60 -8.65
N MET A 86 4.44 13.46 -9.67
CA MET A 86 3.22 13.48 -10.48
C MET A 86 3.07 12.21 -11.33
N ALA A 87 4.16 11.70 -11.90
CA ALA A 87 4.12 10.44 -12.65
C ALA A 87 3.77 9.26 -11.73
N GLU A 88 4.41 9.18 -10.56
CA GLU A 88 4.09 8.16 -9.55
C GLU A 88 2.65 8.26 -9.04
N PHE A 89 2.12 9.48 -8.92
CA PHE A 89 0.72 9.71 -8.55
C PHE A 89 -0.24 9.14 -9.60
N HIS A 90 -0.02 9.41 -10.89
CA HIS A 90 -0.86 8.84 -11.95
C HIS A 90 -0.84 7.31 -11.94
N THR A 91 0.34 6.71 -11.73
CA THR A 91 0.47 5.26 -11.57
C THR A 91 -0.27 4.76 -10.33
N ALA A 92 -0.11 5.41 -9.17
CA ALA A 92 -0.77 5.02 -7.93
C ALA A 92 -2.30 5.13 -8.02
N VAL A 93 -2.83 6.17 -8.69
CA VAL A 93 -4.28 6.31 -8.94
C VAL A 93 -4.80 5.18 -9.81
N GLY A 94 -4.12 4.88 -10.91
CA GLY A 94 -4.50 3.78 -11.81
C GLY A 94 -4.51 2.43 -11.10
N GLN A 95 -3.45 2.13 -10.34
CA GLN A 95 -3.33 0.89 -9.56
C GLN A 95 -4.40 0.81 -8.47
N TYR A 96 -4.62 1.88 -7.71
CA TYR A 96 -5.65 1.91 -6.66
C TYR A 96 -7.04 1.64 -7.21
N ILE A 97 -7.40 2.24 -8.36
CA ILE A 97 -8.68 1.99 -9.01
C ILE A 97 -8.78 0.51 -9.41
N ASN A 98 -7.75 -0.05 -10.06
CA ASN A 98 -7.74 -1.44 -10.48
C ASN A 98 -7.84 -2.42 -9.31
N TYR A 99 -7.09 -2.19 -8.23
CA TYR A 99 -7.16 -3.03 -7.04
C TYR A 99 -8.51 -2.93 -6.33
N ARG A 100 -9.13 -1.75 -6.26
CA ARG A 100 -10.47 -1.62 -5.70
C ARG A 100 -11.51 -2.42 -6.47
N TYR A 101 -11.46 -2.37 -7.81
CA TYR A 101 -12.33 -3.22 -8.64
C TYR A 101 -12.05 -4.69 -8.43
N ALA A 102 -10.77 -5.10 -8.41
CA ALA A 102 -10.42 -6.49 -8.19
C ALA A 102 -10.87 -7.00 -6.81
N LEU A 103 -10.66 -6.24 -5.74
CA LEU A 103 -11.16 -6.62 -4.41
C LEU A 103 -12.68 -6.80 -4.42
N ALA A 104 -13.42 -5.87 -5.03
CA ALA A 104 -14.88 -5.96 -5.12
C ALA A 104 -15.35 -7.17 -5.96
N ASP A 105 -14.81 -7.34 -7.17
CA ASP A 105 -15.23 -8.39 -8.11
C ASP A 105 -14.93 -9.81 -7.61
N PHE A 106 -13.88 -9.98 -6.80
CA PHE A 106 -13.51 -11.27 -6.23
C PHE A 106 -13.99 -11.49 -4.79
N GLY A 107 -14.87 -10.61 -4.27
CA GLY A 107 -15.54 -10.79 -2.98
C GLY A 107 -14.63 -10.57 -1.76
N TYR A 108 -13.57 -9.79 -1.91
CA TYR A 108 -12.73 -9.37 -0.80
C TYR A 108 -13.43 -8.28 0.02
N GLU A 109 -13.43 -8.44 1.34
CA GLU A 109 -14.03 -7.47 2.28
C GLU A 109 -13.05 -6.37 2.70
N GLN A 110 -11.79 -6.46 2.28
CA GLN A 110 -10.74 -5.50 2.62
C GLN A 110 -11.06 -4.12 2.04
N THR A 111 -11.04 -3.09 2.89
CA THR A 111 -10.99 -1.70 2.42
C THR A 111 -9.57 -1.34 1.99
N LEU A 112 -9.38 -0.85 0.76
CA LEU A 112 -8.06 -0.48 0.23
C LEU A 112 -7.62 0.92 0.69
N TYR A 113 -6.44 0.97 1.31
CA TYR A 113 -5.71 2.17 1.71
C TYR A 113 -4.39 2.29 0.95
N LEU A 114 -3.95 3.52 0.73
CA LEU A 114 -2.61 3.86 0.27
C LEU A 114 -1.76 4.32 1.46
N ALA A 115 -0.63 3.66 1.72
CA ALA A 115 0.38 4.16 2.63
C ALA A 115 1.42 4.95 1.84
N VAL A 116 1.63 6.21 2.24
CA VAL A 116 2.62 7.13 1.64
C VAL A 116 3.47 7.76 2.75
N PRO A 117 4.70 8.23 2.44
CA PRO A 117 5.48 8.99 3.40
C PRO A 117 4.75 10.27 3.83
N PHE A 118 4.98 10.71 5.07
CA PHE A 118 4.34 11.90 5.61
C PHE A 118 4.64 13.16 4.78
N TYR A 119 5.91 13.35 4.36
CA TYR A 119 6.29 14.48 3.51
C TYR A 119 5.55 14.48 2.16
N ILE A 120 5.26 13.30 1.58
CA ILE A 120 4.48 13.21 0.35
C ILE A 120 3.03 13.57 0.59
N TYR A 121 2.46 13.11 1.71
CA TYR A 121 1.09 13.46 2.05
C TYR A 121 0.96 14.99 2.20
N ASP A 122 1.80 15.58 3.04
CA ASP A 122 1.75 17.00 3.39
C ASP A 122 2.13 17.90 2.21
N ASP A 123 3.19 17.59 1.46
CA ASP A 123 3.68 18.50 0.40
C ASP A 123 2.93 18.33 -0.93
N PHE A 124 2.37 17.15 -1.20
CA PHE A 124 1.76 16.83 -2.51
C PHE A 124 0.26 16.54 -2.41
N PHE A 125 -0.18 15.62 -1.54
CA PHE A 125 -1.59 15.21 -1.47
C PHE A 125 -2.52 16.21 -0.75
N THR A 126 -1.99 17.27 -0.14
CA THR A 126 -2.82 18.37 0.41
C THR A 126 -3.01 19.51 -0.59
N GLN A 127 -2.36 19.47 -1.76
CA GLN A 127 -2.49 20.52 -2.77
C GLN A 127 -3.88 20.48 -3.42
N PRO A 128 -4.51 21.64 -3.75
CA PRO A 128 -5.90 21.69 -4.24
C PRO A 128 -6.22 20.87 -5.50
N PHE A 129 -5.20 20.51 -6.28
CA PHE A 129 -5.35 19.77 -7.54
C PHE A 129 -5.37 18.24 -7.34
N VAL A 130 -4.85 17.75 -6.21
CA VAL A 130 -4.66 16.32 -5.90
C VAL A 130 -5.75 15.84 -4.95
#